data_AF-A0A7Y8NTF4-F1
#
_entry.id   AF-A0A7Y8NTF4-F1
#
_cell.length_a   1.000
_cell.length_b   1.000
_cell.length_c   1.000
_cell.angle_alpha   90.00
_cell.angle_beta   90.00
_cell.angle_gamma   90.00
#
_symmetry.space_group_name_H-M   'P 1'
#
loop_
_entity.id
_entity.type
_entity.pdbx_description
1 polymer ?
#
loop_
_entity_poly.entity_id
_entity_poly.type
_entity_poly.pdbx_seq_one_letter_code
_entity_poly.pdbx_strand_id
1 'polypeptide(L)'
;MKNNHLADIDIQTFVLQKENCDIAIVEHIAQCDSCKMEVEQYKILFEEIKQQEQPIFDFDLSDLVMAQLPQPKPKHMFENTLIYSTVFATIIVMSIVFYFLRNNLLGMVKAITPIFIYLIITAALSLSIFLCIDMYTKFQKRMNALDF
;
A
#
# COMPACT_ATOMS: atom_id res chain seq x y z
N MET A 1 -17.56 -41.90 2.97
CA MET A 1 -16.37 -41.02 3.06
C MET A 1 -15.24 -41.87 3.61
N LYS A 2 -14.50 -42.55 2.73
CA LYS A 2 -13.59 -43.65 3.06
C LYS A 2 -12.26 -43.41 2.34
N ASN A 3 -11.15 -43.37 3.09
CA ASN A 3 -9.82 -43.83 2.70
C ASN A 3 -9.07 -43.12 1.55
N ASN A 4 -9.25 -41.83 1.32
CA ASN A 4 -8.35 -41.10 0.41
C ASN A 4 -7.34 -40.30 1.24
N HIS A 5 -6.08 -40.72 1.20
CA HIS A 5 -4.94 -39.95 1.70
C HIS A 5 -4.75 -38.68 0.87
N LEU A 6 -4.02 -37.70 1.41
CA LEU A 6 -3.65 -36.49 0.68
C LEU A 6 -2.81 -36.85 -0.54
N ALA A 7 -2.88 -36.02 -1.57
CA ALA A 7 -1.94 -36.16 -2.68
C ALA A 7 -0.53 -35.79 -2.21
N ASP A 8 0.47 -36.45 -2.76
CA ASP A 8 1.87 -36.23 -2.40
C ASP A 8 2.30 -34.75 -2.54
N ILE A 9 1.74 -34.06 -3.54
CA ILE A 9 1.97 -32.62 -3.75
C ILE A 9 1.47 -31.76 -2.59
N ASP A 10 0.36 -32.13 -1.96
CA ASP A 10 -0.22 -31.39 -0.83
C ASP A 10 0.65 -31.59 0.42
N ILE A 11 1.21 -32.79 0.59
CA ILE A 11 2.13 -33.14 1.68
C ILE A 11 3.45 -32.38 1.53
N GLN A 12 4.03 -32.33 0.33
CA GLN A 12 5.24 -31.57 0.05
C GLN A 12 5.01 -30.06 0.25
N THR A 13 3.88 -29.54 -0.22
CA THR A 13 3.50 -28.13 -0.04
C THR A 13 3.35 -27.80 1.44
N PHE A 14 2.76 -28.70 2.24
CA PHE A 14 2.68 -28.55 3.70
C PHE A 14 4.05 -28.45 4.38
N VAL A 15 5.04 -29.24 3.94
CA VAL A 15 6.39 -29.19 4.52
C VAL A 15 7.16 -27.94 4.08
N LEU A 16 7.01 -27.50 2.83
CA LEU A 16 7.74 -26.36 2.27
C LEU A 16 7.12 -25.00 2.63
N GLN A 17 5.79 -24.93 2.70
CA GLN A 17 5.01 -23.69 2.83
C GLN A 17 3.87 -23.83 3.85
N LYS A 18 4.21 -24.28 5.06
CA LYS A 18 3.26 -24.52 6.16
C LYS A 18 2.31 -23.35 6.43
N GLU A 19 2.77 -22.10 6.24
CA GLU A 19 2.00 -20.88 6.53
C GLU A 19 0.94 -20.55 5.47
N ASN A 20 1.08 -21.08 4.25
CA ASN A 20 0.18 -20.81 3.13
C ASN A 20 -0.70 -22.03 2.75
N CYS A 21 -0.78 -23.03 3.62
CA CYS A 21 -1.58 -24.23 3.35
C CYS A 21 -3.04 -24.08 3.76
N ASP A 22 -3.92 -24.71 2.99
CA ASP A 22 -5.35 -24.78 3.30
C ASP A 22 -5.61 -25.48 4.63
N ILE A 23 -6.56 -24.96 5.40
CA ILE A 23 -6.93 -25.47 6.73
C ILE A 23 -7.34 -26.95 6.68
N ALA A 24 -7.96 -27.39 5.58
CA ALA A 24 -8.34 -28.79 5.37
C ALA A 24 -7.15 -29.75 5.30
N ILE A 25 -6.01 -29.31 4.76
CA ILE A 25 -4.78 -30.11 4.67
C ILE A 25 -4.16 -30.25 6.07
N VAL A 26 -4.13 -29.15 6.83
CA VAL A 26 -3.61 -29.12 8.20
C VAL A 26 -4.43 -30.04 9.12
N GLU A 27 -5.77 -29.98 9.01
CA GLU A 27 -6.66 -30.82 9.81
C GLU A 27 -6.52 -32.31 9.45
N HIS A 28 -6.40 -32.63 8.16
CA HIS A 28 -6.22 -34.01 7.72
C HIS A 28 -4.90 -34.62 8.23
N ILE A 29 -3.79 -33.87 8.16
CA ILE A 29 -2.48 -34.33 8.67
C ILE A 29 -2.52 -34.53 10.19
N ALA A 30 -3.29 -33.73 10.92
CA ALA A 30 -3.46 -33.90 12.36
C ALA A 30 -4.24 -35.18 12.71
N GLN A 31 -5.14 -35.64 11.83
CA GLN A 31 -6.04 -36.77 12.07
C GLN A 31 -5.59 -38.08 11.40
N CYS A 32 -4.64 -38.05 10.44
CA CYS A 32 -4.19 -39.22 9.70
C CYS A 32 -2.72 -39.57 10.00
N ASP A 33 -2.49 -40.70 10.67
CA ASP A 33 -1.15 -41.16 11.04
C ASP A 33 -0.25 -41.48 9.84
N SER A 34 -0.82 -41.95 8.73
CA SER A 34 -0.06 -42.24 7.49
C SER A 34 0.49 -40.96 6.89
N CYS A 35 -0.36 -39.95 6.68
CA CYS A 35 0.06 -38.66 6.12
C CYS A 35 1.05 -37.94 7.06
N LYS A 36 0.89 -38.10 8.38
CA LYS A 36 1.84 -37.56 9.37
C LYS A 36 3.23 -38.20 9.26
N MET A 37 3.29 -39.51 9.02
CA MET A 37 4.57 -40.22 8.81
C MET A 37 5.27 -39.75 7.54
N GLU A 38 4.53 -39.57 6.44
CA GLU A 38 5.06 -39.05 5.17
C GLU A 38 5.59 -37.61 5.32
N VAL A 39 4.88 -36.76 6.06
CA VAL A 39 5.34 -35.41 6.42
C VAL A 39 6.69 -35.44 7.14
N GLU A 40 6.87 -36.34 8.12
CA GLU A 40 8.14 -36.45 8.84
C GLU A 40 9.28 -36.94 7.94
N GLN A 41 9.00 -37.86 7.01
CA GLN A 41 9.99 -38.31 6.01
C GLN A 41 10.44 -37.16 5.11
N TYR A 42 9.50 -36.36 4.60
CA TYR A 42 9.82 -35.19 3.78
C TYR A 42 10.57 -34.11 4.57
N LYS A 43 10.25 -33.90 5.85
CA LYS A 43 11.01 -32.98 6.70
C LYS A 43 12.47 -33.39 6.81
N ILE A 44 12.74 -34.66 7.08
CA ILE A 44 14.12 -35.19 7.16
C ILE A 44 14.84 -34.97 5.83
N LEU A 45 14.20 -35.32 4.71
CA LEU A 45 14.77 -35.12 3.37
C LEU A 45 15.15 -33.65 3.11
N PHE A 46 14.24 -32.72 3.39
CA PHE A 46 14.51 -31.29 3.18
C PHE A 46 15.53 -30.72 4.16
N GLU A 47 15.61 -31.26 5.37
CA GLU A 47 16.63 -30.88 6.35
C GLU A 47 18.02 -31.32 5.88
N GLU A 48 18.15 -32.55 5.35
CA GLU A 48 19.39 -33.03 4.75
C GLU A 48 19.79 -32.20 3.52
N ILE A 49 18.84 -31.86 2.64
CA ILE A 49 19.11 -30.98 1.48
C ILE A 49 19.60 -29.60 1.94
N LYS A 50 19.04 -29.03 3.02
CA LYS A 50 19.48 -27.75 3.57
C LYS A 50 20.87 -27.81 4.20
N GLN A 51 21.28 -28.97 4.70
CA GLN A 51 22.61 -29.20 5.27
C GLN A 51 23.69 -29.42 4.20
N GLN A 52 23.31 -29.69 2.94
CA GLN A 52 24.28 -29.75 1.85
C GLN A 52 24.95 -28.38 1.66
N GLU A 53 26.22 -28.42 1.25
CA GLU A 53 26.97 -27.21 0.94
C GLU A 53 26.21 -26.41 -0.12
N GLN A 54 26.01 -25.11 0.16
CA GLN A 54 25.37 -24.24 -0.80
C GLN A 54 26.22 -24.20 -2.06
N PRO A 55 25.62 -24.36 -3.24
CA PRO A 55 26.37 -24.29 -4.49
C PRO A 55 27.00 -22.91 -4.60
N ILE A 56 28.33 -22.89 -4.60
CA ILE A 56 29.10 -21.68 -4.91
C ILE A 56 29.06 -21.58 -6.43
N PHE A 57 28.39 -20.55 -6.95
CA PHE A 57 28.42 -20.26 -8.37
C PHE A 57 29.76 -19.60 -8.72
N ASP A 58 30.42 -20.07 -9.78
CA ASP A 58 31.65 -19.46 -10.30
C ASP A 58 31.41 -18.11 -11.01
N PHE A 59 30.18 -17.58 -10.95
CA PHE A 59 29.75 -16.35 -11.59
C PHE A 59 28.82 -15.55 -10.66
N ASP A 60 28.77 -14.23 -10.88
CA ASP A 60 27.87 -13.36 -10.13
C ASP A 60 26.43 -13.56 -10.58
N LEU A 61 25.71 -14.40 -9.82
CA LEU A 61 24.28 -14.66 -10.03
C LEU A 61 23.45 -13.38 -9.87
N SER A 62 23.89 -12.44 -9.03
CA SER A 62 23.14 -11.21 -8.76
C SER A 62 23.08 -10.35 -10.02
N ASP A 63 24.22 -10.18 -10.71
CA ASP A 63 24.26 -9.40 -11.96
C ASP A 63 23.39 -10.02 -13.05
N LEU A 64 23.39 -11.36 -13.14
CA LEU A 64 22.64 -12.09 -14.15
C LEU A 64 21.13 -12.03 -13.92
N VAL A 65 20.69 -12.09 -12.65
CA VAL A 65 19.28 -11.94 -12.27
C VAL A 65 18.82 -10.48 -12.41
N MET A 66 19.65 -9.50 -12.01
CA MET A 66 19.32 -8.08 -12.14
C MET A 66 19.10 -7.66 -13.59
N ALA A 67 19.83 -8.27 -14.53
CA ALA A 67 19.62 -8.05 -15.97
C ALA A 67 18.28 -8.59 -16.50
N GLN A 68 17.67 -9.56 -15.82
CA GLN A 68 16.38 -10.16 -16.21
C GLN A 68 15.18 -9.50 -15.53
N LEU A 69 15.41 -8.65 -14.51
CA LEU A 69 14.33 -7.93 -13.88
C LEU A 69 13.74 -6.88 -14.84
N PRO A 70 12.40 -6.76 -14.91
CA PRO A 70 11.78 -5.73 -15.70
C PRO A 70 12.24 -4.37 -15.20
N GLN A 71 12.92 -3.62 -16.07
CA GLN A 71 13.39 -2.29 -15.72
C GLN A 71 12.19 -1.41 -15.29
N PRO A 72 12.36 -0.57 -14.26
CA PRO A 72 11.31 0.35 -13.85
C PRO A 72 10.96 1.21 -15.06
N LYS A 73 9.70 1.11 -15.52
CA LYS A 73 9.20 1.93 -16.63
C LYS A 73 9.54 3.39 -16.33
N PRO A 74 10.13 4.13 -17.28
CA PRO A 74 10.44 5.54 -17.06
C PRO A 74 9.16 6.23 -16.63
N LYS A 75 9.15 6.71 -15.38
CA LYS A 75 8.03 7.41 -14.76
C LYS A 75 7.60 8.50 -15.73
N HIS A 76 6.34 8.52 -16.13
CA HIS A 76 5.77 9.44 -17.13
C HIS A 76 6.15 10.90 -16.80
N MET A 77 7.26 11.38 -17.36
CA MET A 77 7.74 12.76 -17.11
C MET A 77 6.69 13.77 -17.61
N PHE A 78 5.97 13.41 -18.68
CA PHE A 78 4.89 14.20 -19.25
C PHE A 78 3.75 14.49 -18.27
N GLU A 79 3.36 13.54 -17.43
CA GLU A 79 2.26 13.76 -16.48
C GLU A 79 2.65 14.79 -15.42
N ASN A 80 3.87 14.70 -14.91
CA ASN A 80 4.35 15.65 -13.91
C ASN A 80 4.53 17.06 -14.52
N THR A 81 5.06 17.15 -15.75
CA THR A 81 5.21 18.44 -16.45
C THR A 81 3.86 19.09 -16.79
N LEU A 82 2.84 18.30 -17.19
CA LEU A 82 1.49 18.82 -17.43
C LEU A 82 0.83 19.34 -16.15
N ILE A 83 1.02 18.64 -15.03
CA ILE A 83 0.52 19.09 -13.73
C ILE A 83 1.17 20.42 -13.35
N TYR A 84 2.50 20.53 -13.42
CA TYR A 84 3.20 21.78 -13.11
C TYR A 84 2.81 22.93 -14.05
N SER A 85 2.68 22.65 -15.35
CA SER A 85 2.23 23.64 -16.32
C SER A 85 0.82 24.16 -16.02
N THR A 86 -0.08 23.26 -15.62
CA THR A 86 -1.47 23.62 -15.29
C THR A 86 -1.53 24.49 -14.04
N VAL A 87 -0.78 24.11 -12.99
CA VAL A 87 -0.68 24.90 -11.75
C VAL A 87 -0.07 26.28 -12.01
N PHE A 88 0.97 26.37 -12.84
CA PHE A 88 1.58 27.64 -13.18
C PHE A 88 0.63 28.55 -13.98
N ALA A 89 -0.10 27.97 -14.95
CA ALA A 89 -1.08 28.70 -15.74
C ALA A 89 -2.23 29.26 -14.88
N THR A 90 -2.75 28.48 -13.92
CA THR A 90 -3.82 28.97 -13.02
C THR A 90 -3.35 30.11 -12.13
N ILE A 91 -2.12 30.03 -11.61
CA ILE A 91 -1.53 31.11 -10.80
C ILE A 91 -1.42 32.41 -11.62
N ILE A 92 -0.94 32.32 -12.86
CA ILE A 92 -0.84 33.48 -13.75
C ILE A 92 -2.21 34.08 -14.03
N VAL A 93 -3.20 33.27 -14.42
CA VAL A 93 -4.55 33.75 -14.71
C VAL A 93 -5.17 34.41 -13.48
N MET A 94 -5.07 33.78 -12.30
CA MET A 94 -5.54 34.35 -11.04
C MET A 94 -4.85 35.69 -10.73
N SER A 95 -3.53 35.79 -10.94
CA SER A 95 -2.77 37.01 -10.70
C SER A 95 -3.20 38.15 -11.64
N ILE A 96 -3.42 37.84 -12.91
CA ILE A 96 -3.89 38.81 -13.92
C ILE A 96 -5.29 39.31 -13.55
N VAL A 97 -6.21 38.40 -13.23
CA VAL A 97 -7.57 38.76 -12.79
C VAL A 97 -7.49 39.64 -11.55
N PHE A 98 -6.71 39.27 -10.54
CA PHE A 98 -6.58 40.04 -9.30
C PHE A 98 -5.97 41.43 -9.54
N TYR A 99 -4.99 41.54 -10.43
CA TYR A 99 -4.37 42.81 -10.78
C TYR A 99 -5.37 43.76 -11.47
N PHE A 100 -6.11 43.25 -12.46
CA PHE A 100 -7.02 44.07 -13.25
C PHE A 100 -8.30 44.42 -12.48
N LEU A 101 -8.83 43.46 -11.72
CA LEU A 101 -10.02 43.66 -10.90
C LEU A 101 -9.71 44.26 -9.53
N ARG A 102 -8.46 44.61 -9.20
CA ARG A 102 -8.06 45.13 -7.88
C ARG A 102 -8.95 46.27 -7.39
N ASN A 103 -9.19 47.26 -8.24
CA ASN A 103 -9.97 48.44 -7.87
C ASN A 103 -11.47 48.12 -7.69
N ASN A 104 -12.00 47.24 -8.54
CA ASN A 104 -13.39 46.80 -8.47
C ASN A 104 -13.63 45.85 -7.28
N LEU A 105 -12.69 44.95 -6.99
CA LEU A 105 -12.74 44.06 -5.82
C LEU A 105 -12.65 44.84 -4.52
N LEU A 106 -11.74 45.82 -4.41
CA LEU A 106 -11.68 46.69 -3.24
C LEU A 106 -12.96 47.53 -3.09
N GLY A 107 -13.56 47.96 -4.19
CA GLY A 107 -14.88 48.61 -4.20
C GLY A 107 -15.99 47.69 -3.69
N MET A 108 -16.04 46.44 -4.16
CA MET A 108 -17.01 45.43 -3.73
C MET A 108 -16.82 45.00 -2.27
N VAL A 109 -15.57 44.86 -1.81
CA VAL A 109 -15.26 44.54 -0.40
C VAL A 109 -15.67 45.68 0.53
N LYS A 110 -15.53 46.95 0.09
CA LYS A 110 -16.02 48.10 0.85
C LYS A 110 -17.55 48.27 0.77
N ALA A 111 -18.18 47.85 -0.33
CA ALA A 111 -19.63 47.87 -0.53
C ALA A 111 -20.34 46.68 0.11
N ILE A 112 -19.62 45.60 0.43
CA ILE A 112 -20.14 44.47 1.17
C ILE A 112 -20.44 44.91 2.60
N THR A 113 -21.68 44.69 3.02
CA THR A 113 -22.12 44.97 4.39
C THR A 113 -21.32 44.10 5.36
N PRO A 114 -20.80 44.64 6.48
CA PRO A 114 -19.97 43.90 7.44
C PRO A 114 -20.59 42.59 7.92
N ILE A 115 -21.93 42.48 7.92
CA ILE A 115 -22.68 41.25 8.22
C ILE A 115 -22.26 40.05 7.34
N PHE A 116 -22.06 40.25 6.04
CA PHE A 116 -21.64 39.16 5.14
C PHE A 116 -20.21 38.70 5.45
N ILE A 117 -19.32 39.62 5.81
CA ILE A 117 -17.95 39.30 6.21
C ILE A 117 -17.97 38.44 7.46
N TYR A 118 -18.75 38.83 8.48
CA TYR A 118 -18.89 38.02 9.70
C TYR A 118 -19.47 36.64 9.42
N LEU A 119 -20.46 36.52 8.53
CA LEU A 119 -21.04 35.22 8.15
C LEU A 119 -20.02 34.32 7.44
N ILE A 120 -19.23 34.86 6.53
CA ILE A 120 -18.16 34.11 5.85
C ILE A 120 -17.10 33.65 6.85
N ILE A 121 -16.67 34.54 7.76
CA ILE A 121 -15.67 34.21 8.78
C ILE A 121 -16.18 33.12 9.72
N THR A 122 -17.43 33.22 10.19
CA THR A 122 -17.99 32.21 11.09
C THR A 122 -18.18 30.87 10.40
N ALA A 123 -18.62 30.85 9.14
CA ALA A 123 -18.71 29.64 8.33
C ALA A 123 -17.33 29.01 8.06
N ALA A 124 -16.32 29.83 7.76
CA ALA A 124 -14.95 29.36 7.55
C ALA A 124 -14.37 28.77 8.83
N LEU A 125 -14.56 29.43 9.97
CA LEU A 125 -14.13 28.94 11.29
C LEU A 125 -14.83 27.63 11.65
N SER A 126 -16.15 27.53 11.46
CA SER A 126 -16.89 26.31 11.80
C SER A 126 -16.45 25.12 10.96
N LEU A 127 -16.28 25.31 9.64
CA LEU A 127 -15.75 24.28 8.75
C LEU A 127 -14.33 23.89 9.13
N SER A 128 -13.47 24.85 9.42
CA SER A 128 -12.07 24.59 9.79
C SER A 128 -11.98 23.79 11.10
N ILE A 129 -12.79 24.13 12.11
CA ILE A 129 -12.87 23.37 13.36
C ILE A 129 -13.35 21.94 13.09
N PHE A 130 -14.40 21.78 12.29
CA PHE A 130 -14.94 20.46 11.95
C PHE A 130 -13.90 19.58 11.24
N LEU A 131 -13.19 20.14 10.27
CA LEU A 131 -12.11 19.46 9.55
C LEU A 131 -10.94 19.08 10.47
N CYS A 132 -10.56 19.96 11.39
CA CYS A 132 -9.52 19.67 12.38
C CYS A 132 -9.93 18.50 13.30
N ILE A 133 -11.18 18.48 13.75
CA ILE A 133 -11.71 17.38 14.58
C ILE A 133 -11.70 16.06 13.78
N ASP A 134 -12.22 16.07 12.55
CA ASP A 134 -12.24 14.86 11.71
C ASP A 134 -10.83 14.31 11.48
N MET A 135 -9.88 15.18 11.12
CA MET A 135 -8.49 14.81 10.92
C MET A 135 -7.86 14.24 12.21
N TYR A 136 -8.11 14.86 13.36
CA TYR A 136 -7.60 14.39 14.64
C TYR A 136 -8.15 13.02 15.02
N THR A 137 -9.46 12.80 14.88
CA THR A 137 -10.09 11.51 15.18
C THR A 137 -9.57 10.41 14.25
N LYS A 138 -9.36 10.72 12.98
CA LYS A 138 -8.79 9.79 12.00
C LYS A 138 -7.34 9.44 12.33
N PHE A 139 -6.56 10.41 12.80
CA PHE A 139 -5.20 10.18 13.27
C PHE A 139 -5.17 9.27 14.51
N GLN A 140 -6.02 9.54 15.50
CA GLN A 140 -6.13 8.72 16.71
C GLN A 140 -6.54 7.27 16.40
N LYS A 141 -7.50 7.06 15.50
CA LYS A 141 -7.90 5.71 15.05
C LYS A 141 -6.76 4.94 14.39
N ARG A 142 -5.93 5.62 13.58
CA ARG A 142 -4.76 5.00 12.95
C ARG A 142 -3.68 4.63 13.96
N MET A 143 -3.46 5.47 14.97
CA MET A 143 -2.50 5.23 16.04
C MET A 143 -2.91 4.04 16.92
N ASN A 144 -4.19 3.96 17.31
CA ASN A 144 -4.71 2.80 18.06
C ASN A 144 -4.71 1.49 17.26
N ALA A 145 -4.66 1.54 15.93
CA ALA A 145 -4.55 0.35 15.09
C ALA A 145 -3.09 -0.14 14.93
N LEU A 146 -2.12 0.67 15.35
CA LEU A 146 -0.68 0.37 15.27
C LEU A 146 -0.11 -0.08 16.63
N ASP A 147 -0.75 0.28 17.75
CA ASP A 147 -0.49 -0.34 19.05
C ASP A 147 -1.17 -1.72 19.09
N PHE A 148 -0.41 -2.76 18.74
CA PHE A 148 -0.69 -4.17 19.00
C PHE A 148 0.13 -4.65 20.21
#